data_AF-A0A6A6SC93-F1
#
_entry.id   AF-A0A6A6SC93-F1
#
_cell.length_a   1.000
_cell.length_b   1.000
_cell.length_c   1.000
_cell.angle_alpha   90.00
_cell.angle_beta   90.00
_cell.angle_gamma   90.00
#
_symmetry.space_group_name_H-M   'P 1'
#
loop_
_entity.id
_entity.type
_entity.pdbx_description
1 polymer ?
#
loop_
_entity_poly.entity_id
_entity_poly.type
_entity_poly.pdbx_seq_one_letter_code
_entity_poly.pdbx_strand_id
1 'polypeptide(L)'
;MTGTDDESWFLMVSDAMEARAGPLIEMMLGAIDAVTRNDIPTIISALQYFKQSMEDIGMLLERMDERCNPQTFYHTIRPFLAGSMNMEAAGLPNGVFYDEGDGKGSWKKYRGGSNGQSSLLQFFDAVLSVNHARCGGFHAEMRRYMPGPHARFLDDVVAIANIRAYVDSNQDEVDLVTAFNDAIGSLSGFRDKHIALVTRYIIIPSRMPKPTSGVVRQDIASASTKMALEAQTQELRGTGGTKLIPFLRTSRDETGETAVTRAP
;
A
#
# COMPACT_ATOMS: atom_id res chain seq x y z
N MET A 1 -4.81 6.78 -19.01
CA MET A 1 -5.22 8.18 -18.79
C MET A 1 -4.31 9.12 -19.58
N THR A 2 -3.00 9.02 -19.39
CA THR A 2 -2.00 9.81 -20.13
C THR A 2 -1.62 9.14 -21.46
N GLY A 3 -1.79 7.81 -21.57
CA GLY A 3 -1.41 7.04 -22.74
C GLY A 3 0.10 6.90 -22.91
N THR A 4 0.87 7.21 -21.85
CA THR A 4 2.32 7.15 -21.85
C THR A 4 2.81 5.74 -21.51
N ASP A 5 4.03 5.45 -21.94
CA ASP A 5 4.68 4.19 -21.61
C ASP A 5 4.93 4.05 -20.10
N ASP A 6 5.28 5.16 -19.45
CA ASP A 6 5.44 5.26 -17.99
C ASP A 6 4.17 4.87 -17.22
N GLU A 7 3.00 5.27 -17.72
CA GLU A 7 1.71 4.94 -17.09
C GLU A 7 1.44 3.44 -17.22
N SER A 8 1.62 2.91 -18.43
CA SER A 8 1.47 1.48 -18.69
C SER A 8 2.40 0.67 -17.81
N TRP A 9 3.67 1.07 -17.68
CA TRP A 9 4.64 0.40 -16.83
C TRP A 9 4.30 0.45 -15.34
N PHE A 10 3.88 1.63 -14.84
CA PHE A 10 3.46 1.79 -13.45
C PHE A 10 2.31 0.83 -13.08
N LEU A 11 1.31 0.72 -13.97
CA LEU A 11 0.18 -0.18 -13.77
C LEU A 11 0.59 -1.65 -13.90
N MET A 12 1.39 -2.00 -14.91
CA MET A 12 1.87 -3.37 -15.14
C MET A 12 2.74 -3.92 -14.01
N VAL A 13 3.63 -3.10 -13.44
CA VAL A 13 4.44 -3.51 -12.28
C VAL A 13 3.53 -3.76 -11.07
N SER A 14 2.52 -2.91 -10.86
CA SER A 14 1.55 -3.08 -9.78
C SER A 14 0.74 -4.38 -9.93
N ASP A 15 0.22 -4.65 -11.13
CA ASP A 15 -0.53 -5.87 -11.45
C ASP A 15 0.35 -7.13 -11.35
N ALA A 16 1.61 -7.06 -11.82
CA ALA A 16 2.55 -8.16 -11.73
C ALA A 16 2.87 -8.55 -10.28
N MET A 17 2.95 -7.59 -9.36
CA MET A 17 3.12 -7.88 -7.92
C MET A 17 1.91 -8.64 -7.37
N GLU A 18 0.69 -8.15 -7.64
CA GLU A 18 -0.55 -8.79 -7.20
C GLU A 18 -0.66 -10.23 -7.75
N ALA A 19 -0.37 -10.42 -9.04
CA ALA A 19 -0.39 -11.73 -9.68
C ALA A 19 0.69 -12.68 -9.14
N ARG A 20 1.92 -12.19 -8.93
CA ARG A 20 3.03 -13.01 -8.40
C ARG A 20 2.75 -13.49 -6.99
N ALA A 21 2.14 -12.66 -6.16
CA ALA A 21 1.85 -12.99 -4.77
C ALA A 21 0.47 -13.65 -4.56
N GLY A 22 -0.36 -13.79 -5.59
CA GLY A 22 -1.66 -14.48 -5.51
C GLY A 22 -1.63 -15.84 -4.81
N PRO A 23 -0.67 -16.75 -5.08
CA PRO A 23 -0.56 -18.03 -4.39
C PRO A 23 -0.38 -17.95 -2.87
N LEU A 24 0.08 -16.80 -2.33
CA LEU A 24 0.19 -16.61 -0.88
C LEU A 24 -1.16 -16.66 -0.17
N ILE A 25 -2.25 -16.35 -0.86
CA ILE A 25 -3.58 -16.38 -0.26
C ILE A 25 -3.89 -17.81 0.22
N GLU A 26 -3.77 -18.79 -0.67
CA GLU A 26 -4.03 -20.20 -0.34
C GLU A 26 -3.00 -20.74 0.68
N MET A 27 -1.72 -20.44 0.49
CA MET A 27 -0.65 -20.91 1.38
C MET A 27 -0.83 -20.42 2.83
N MET A 28 -1.16 -19.14 3.02
CA MET A 28 -1.32 -18.58 4.37
C MET A 28 -2.66 -18.98 5.01
N LEU A 29 -3.72 -19.19 4.24
CA LEU A 29 -4.94 -19.82 4.75
C LEU A 29 -4.68 -21.26 5.19
N GLY A 30 -3.88 -22.01 4.44
CA GLY A 30 -3.41 -23.34 4.83
C GLY A 30 -2.59 -23.33 6.12
N ALA A 31 -1.77 -22.29 6.33
CA ALA A 31 -1.03 -22.10 7.59
C ALA A 31 -1.95 -21.82 8.78
N ILE A 32 -3.02 -21.03 8.60
CA ILE A 32 -4.03 -20.79 9.64
C ILE A 32 -4.74 -22.09 10.05
N ASP A 33 -5.07 -22.94 9.08
CA ASP A 33 -5.63 -24.28 9.36
C ASP A 33 -4.61 -25.20 10.05
N ALA A 34 -3.35 -25.19 9.60
CA ALA A 34 -2.27 -25.99 10.17
C ALA A 34 -2.03 -25.69 11.66
N VAL A 35 -2.24 -24.45 12.11
CA VAL A 35 -2.21 -24.09 13.54
C VAL A 35 -3.21 -24.93 14.35
N THR A 36 -4.43 -25.14 13.83
CA THR A 36 -5.45 -25.93 14.55
C THR A 36 -5.09 -27.41 14.68
N ARG A 37 -4.26 -27.91 13.75
CA ARG A 37 -3.76 -29.29 13.71
C ARG A 37 -2.40 -29.46 14.38
N ASN A 38 -1.83 -28.39 14.94
CA ASN A 38 -0.48 -28.37 15.49
C ASN A 38 0.59 -28.84 14.48
N ASP A 39 0.41 -28.51 13.20
CA ASP A 39 1.25 -28.94 12.09
C ASP A 39 2.34 -27.89 11.82
N ILE A 40 3.34 -27.87 12.71
CA ILE A 40 4.48 -26.94 12.67
C ILE A 40 5.23 -26.96 11.33
N PRO A 41 5.54 -28.12 10.72
CA PRO A 41 6.25 -28.15 9.44
C PRO A 41 5.51 -27.40 8.32
N THR A 42 4.18 -27.53 8.26
CA THR A 42 3.36 -26.81 7.28
C THR A 42 3.37 -25.29 7.54
N ILE A 43 3.30 -24.87 8.81
CA ILE A 43 3.37 -23.44 9.17
C ILE A 43 4.72 -22.85 8.77
N ILE A 44 5.82 -23.54 9.08
CA ILE A 44 7.18 -23.11 8.72
C ILE A 44 7.32 -22.98 7.21
N SER A 45 6.87 -24.00 6.46
CA SER A 45 6.96 -23.99 5.00
C SER A 45 6.18 -22.82 4.38
N ALA A 46 4.98 -22.52 4.90
CA ALA A 46 4.19 -21.38 4.45
C ALA A 46 4.86 -20.03 4.76
N LEU A 47 5.44 -19.87 5.95
CA LEU A 47 6.18 -18.65 6.33
C LEU A 47 7.45 -18.44 5.50
N GLN A 48 8.17 -19.52 5.18
CA GLN A 48 9.32 -19.47 4.28
C GLN A 48 8.90 -19.12 2.84
N TYR A 49 7.80 -19.68 2.36
CA TYR A 49 7.23 -19.32 1.06
C TYR A 49 6.76 -17.86 1.03
N PHE A 50 6.19 -17.36 2.14
CA PHE A 50 5.85 -15.96 2.32
C PHE A 50 7.07 -15.06 2.18
N LYS A 51 8.16 -15.37 2.91
CA LYS A 51 9.43 -14.64 2.82
C LYS A 51 9.93 -14.54 1.38
N GLN A 52 10.03 -15.67 0.69
CA GLN A 52 10.50 -15.70 -0.71
C GLN A 52 9.59 -14.88 -1.63
N SER A 53 8.29 -14.98 -1.45
CA SER A 53 7.32 -14.25 -2.27
C SER A 53 7.41 -12.73 -2.04
N MET A 54 7.68 -12.29 -0.81
CA MET A 54 7.93 -10.88 -0.49
C MET A 54 9.19 -10.34 -1.15
N GLU A 55 10.26 -11.14 -1.19
CA GLU A 55 11.49 -10.81 -1.92
C GLU A 55 11.21 -10.68 -3.42
N ASP A 56 10.44 -11.61 -3.99
CA ASP A 56 10.09 -11.63 -5.41
C ASP A 56 9.26 -10.40 -5.83
N ILE A 57 8.21 -10.06 -5.10
CA ILE A 57 7.43 -8.85 -5.40
C ILE A 57 8.22 -7.58 -5.10
N GLY A 58 9.15 -7.62 -4.13
CA GLY A 58 10.10 -6.55 -3.89
C GLY A 58 11.03 -6.30 -5.07
N MET A 59 11.51 -7.37 -5.74
CA MET A 59 12.28 -7.24 -6.99
C MET A 59 11.41 -6.65 -8.11
N LEU A 60 10.15 -7.07 -8.25
CA LEU A 60 9.22 -6.47 -9.23
C LEU A 60 9.02 -4.97 -8.99
N LEU A 61 8.88 -4.55 -7.73
CA LEU A 61 8.72 -3.14 -7.38
C LEU A 61 9.92 -2.27 -7.82
N GLU A 62 11.14 -2.80 -7.72
CA GLU A 62 12.38 -2.13 -8.12
C GLU A 62 12.47 -1.94 -9.64
N ARG A 63 11.75 -2.75 -10.42
CA ARG A 63 11.67 -2.59 -11.88
C ARG A 63 10.92 -1.34 -12.31
N MET A 64 10.28 -0.62 -11.40
CA MET A 64 9.62 0.66 -11.70
C MET A 64 10.57 1.62 -12.43
N ASP A 65 11.86 1.64 -12.05
CA ASP A 65 12.87 2.52 -12.65
C ASP A 65 13.26 2.15 -14.08
N GLU A 66 12.91 0.95 -14.57
CA GLU A 66 13.26 0.51 -15.92
C GLU A 66 12.57 1.37 -16.99
N ARG A 67 11.30 1.71 -16.76
CA ARG A 67 10.44 2.35 -17.79
C ARG A 67 9.43 3.36 -17.26
N CYS A 68 9.50 3.74 -15.99
CA CYS A 68 8.70 4.83 -15.44
C CYS A 68 9.60 5.96 -14.95
N ASN A 69 9.61 7.08 -15.65
CA ASN A 69 10.38 8.26 -15.29
C ASN A 69 9.74 8.98 -14.08
N PRO A 70 10.49 9.25 -13.00
CA PRO A 70 9.95 9.93 -11.81
C PRO A 70 9.28 11.29 -12.06
N GLN A 71 9.82 12.10 -12.99
CA GLN A 71 9.25 13.40 -13.34
C GLN A 71 7.94 13.24 -14.12
N THR A 72 7.89 12.32 -15.08
CA THR A 72 6.66 11.98 -15.82
C THR A 72 5.59 11.45 -14.87
N PHE A 73 5.95 10.54 -13.98
CA PHE A 73 5.03 10.02 -12.97
C PHE A 73 4.46 11.16 -12.11
N TYR A 74 5.32 11.98 -11.51
CA TYR A 74 4.89 13.00 -10.56
C TYR A 74 4.03 14.11 -11.20
N HIS A 75 4.43 14.61 -12.38
CA HIS A 75 3.78 15.77 -12.99
C HIS A 75 2.70 15.44 -14.01
N THR A 76 2.72 14.23 -14.59
CA THR A 76 1.81 13.86 -15.69
C THR A 76 0.84 12.77 -15.27
N ILE A 77 1.26 11.75 -14.53
CA ILE A 77 0.42 10.59 -14.19
C ILE A 77 -0.29 10.77 -12.84
N ARG A 78 0.47 11.03 -11.78
CA ARG A 78 -0.02 11.16 -10.39
C ARG A 78 -1.20 12.14 -10.24
N PRO A 79 -1.29 13.26 -10.97
CA PRO A 79 -2.45 14.13 -10.88
C PRO A 79 -3.78 13.48 -11.28
N PHE A 80 -3.77 12.51 -12.20
CA PHE A 80 -4.97 11.73 -12.55
C PHE A 80 -5.32 10.66 -11.50
N LEU A 81 -4.35 10.27 -10.67
CA LEU A 81 -4.57 9.35 -9.55
C LEU A 81 -5.09 10.07 -8.29
N ALA A 82 -5.09 11.41 -8.28
CA ALA A 82 -5.56 12.20 -7.17
C ALA A 82 -7.11 12.17 -7.09
N GLY A 83 -7.65 12.09 -5.88
CA GLY A 83 -9.08 12.18 -5.63
C GLY A 83 -9.54 13.61 -5.38
N SER A 84 -10.77 13.76 -4.87
CA SER A 84 -11.38 15.05 -4.52
C SER A 84 -11.34 15.37 -3.01
N MET A 85 -10.87 14.43 -2.19
CA MET A 85 -10.71 14.62 -0.75
C MET A 85 -9.47 15.47 -0.43
N ASN A 86 -9.63 16.47 0.44
CA ASN A 86 -8.59 17.45 0.83
C ASN A 86 -8.05 18.28 -0.35
N MET A 87 -8.91 18.61 -1.31
CA MET A 87 -8.59 19.37 -2.53
C MET A 87 -9.22 20.77 -2.54
N GLU A 88 -9.48 21.35 -1.37
CA GLU A 88 -10.05 22.70 -1.21
C GLU A 88 -9.22 23.74 -1.98
N ALA A 89 -7.90 23.71 -1.81
CA ALA A 89 -6.97 24.61 -2.47
C ALA A 89 -6.85 24.37 -3.99
N ALA A 90 -7.26 23.19 -4.48
CA ALA A 90 -7.35 22.89 -5.91
C ALA A 90 -8.72 23.29 -6.50
N GLY A 91 -9.56 24.00 -5.74
CA GLY A 91 -10.88 24.44 -6.19
C GLY A 91 -12.00 23.41 -5.99
N LEU A 92 -11.76 22.35 -5.20
CA LEU A 92 -12.76 21.33 -4.86
C LEU A 92 -13.13 21.37 -3.36
N PRO A 93 -13.64 22.49 -2.83
CA PRO A 93 -13.90 22.63 -1.40
C PRO A 93 -14.99 21.67 -0.89
N ASN A 94 -15.89 21.25 -1.76
CA ASN A 94 -16.94 20.27 -1.47
C ASN A 94 -16.70 18.92 -2.16
N GLY A 95 -15.55 18.74 -2.81
CA GLY A 95 -15.29 17.60 -3.69
C GLY A 95 -15.98 17.75 -5.05
N VAL A 96 -16.55 16.66 -5.56
CA VAL A 96 -17.22 16.60 -6.88
C VAL A 96 -18.72 16.42 -6.69
N PHE A 97 -19.53 17.15 -7.46
CA PHE A 97 -20.97 16.95 -7.48
C PHE A 97 -21.33 15.77 -8.38
N TYR A 98 -21.98 14.76 -7.81
CA TYR A 98 -22.51 13.62 -8.54
C TYR A 98 -23.98 13.89 -8.85
N ASP A 99 -24.26 14.18 -10.11
CA ASP A 99 -25.61 14.42 -10.62
C ASP A 99 -26.34 13.07 -10.80
N GLU A 100 -27.53 12.96 -10.21
CA GLU A 100 -28.40 11.79 -10.28
C GLU A 100 -29.59 12.02 -11.23
N GLY A 101 -29.65 13.19 -11.89
CA GLY A 101 -30.77 13.62 -12.73
C GLY A 101 -31.91 14.26 -11.93
N ASP A 102 -32.87 14.86 -12.64
CA ASP A 102 -34.08 15.47 -12.05
C ASP A 102 -33.82 16.50 -10.95
N GLY A 103 -32.69 17.23 -11.05
CA GLY A 103 -32.27 18.20 -10.04
C GLY A 103 -31.80 17.58 -8.72
N LYS A 104 -31.56 16.27 -8.69
CA LYS A 104 -31.01 15.53 -7.54
C LYS A 104 -29.53 15.27 -7.73
N GLY A 105 -28.80 15.28 -6.63
CA GLY A 105 -27.39 14.94 -6.62
C GLY A 105 -26.75 15.31 -5.29
N SER A 106 -25.49 14.95 -5.11
CA SER A 106 -24.77 15.30 -3.89
C SER A 106 -23.29 15.54 -4.13
N TRP A 107 -22.73 16.48 -3.38
CA TRP A 107 -21.29 16.70 -3.31
C TRP A 107 -20.63 15.55 -2.54
N LYS A 108 -19.60 14.94 -3.12
CA LYS A 108 -18.83 13.86 -2.50
C LYS A 108 -17.34 14.13 -2.56
N LYS A 109 -16.66 13.80 -1.46
CA LYS A 109 -15.20 13.77 -1.35
C LYS A 109 -14.72 12.34 -1.32
N TYR A 110 -13.89 11.95 -2.29
CA TYR A 110 -13.28 10.62 -2.36
C TYR A 110 -11.77 10.73 -2.42
N ARG A 111 -11.07 9.77 -1.80
CA ARG A 111 -9.60 9.69 -1.88
C ARG A 111 -9.17 9.22 -3.27
N GLY A 112 -7.95 9.62 -3.63
CA GLY A 112 -7.31 9.12 -4.84
C GLY A 112 -6.85 7.69 -4.70
N GLY A 113 -6.35 7.14 -5.81
CA GLY A 113 -5.77 5.80 -5.85
C GLY A 113 -4.52 5.71 -4.97
N SER A 114 -4.39 4.67 -4.16
CA SER A 114 -3.17 4.39 -3.40
C SER A 114 -2.98 2.90 -3.13
N ASN A 115 -1.73 2.47 -2.91
CA ASN A 115 -1.43 1.07 -2.58
C ASN A 115 -2.07 0.61 -1.25
N GLY A 116 -2.58 1.53 -0.42
CA GLY A 116 -3.40 1.16 0.75
C GLY A 116 -4.72 0.47 0.40
N GLN A 117 -5.14 0.57 -0.87
CA GLN A 117 -6.33 -0.07 -1.44
C GLN A 117 -6.02 -1.46 -2.01
N SER A 118 -4.75 -1.91 -2.01
CA SER A 118 -4.41 -3.31 -2.30
C SER A 118 -4.97 -4.21 -1.21
N SER A 119 -5.84 -5.14 -1.60
CA SER A 119 -6.35 -6.16 -0.68
C SER A 119 -5.26 -7.12 -0.25
N LEU A 120 -4.29 -7.40 -1.12
CA LEU A 120 -3.23 -8.37 -0.86
C LEU A 120 -2.26 -7.87 0.23
N LEU A 121 -1.87 -6.59 0.20
CA LEU A 121 -1.04 -6.03 1.28
C LEU A 121 -1.75 -6.06 2.63
N GLN A 122 -3.05 -5.76 2.68
CA GLN A 122 -3.83 -5.88 3.92
C GLN A 122 -4.07 -7.33 4.34
N PHE A 123 -4.09 -8.27 3.40
CA PHE A 123 -4.16 -9.70 3.71
C PHE A 123 -2.90 -10.16 4.44
N PHE A 124 -1.72 -9.73 3.99
CA PHE A 124 -0.45 -10.03 4.68
C PHE A 124 -0.43 -9.52 6.11
N ASP A 125 -0.88 -8.29 6.31
CA ASP A 125 -0.99 -7.69 7.64
C ASP A 125 -1.96 -8.51 8.51
N ALA A 126 -3.10 -8.92 7.96
CA ALA A 126 -4.10 -9.69 8.69
C ALA A 126 -3.58 -11.08 9.12
N VAL A 127 -3.00 -11.86 8.19
CA VAL A 127 -2.53 -13.23 8.49
C VAL A 127 -1.35 -13.26 9.46
N LEU A 128 -0.48 -12.25 9.42
CA LEU A 128 0.64 -12.10 10.35
C LEU A 128 0.27 -11.34 11.63
N SER A 129 -0.98 -10.86 11.75
CA SER A 129 -1.50 -10.10 12.89
C SER A 129 -0.74 -8.78 13.15
N VAL A 130 -0.38 -8.07 12.09
CA VAL A 130 0.24 -6.73 12.18
C VAL A 130 -0.80 -5.71 12.68
N ASN A 131 -0.45 -4.97 13.73
CA ASN A 131 -1.35 -3.99 14.35
C ASN A 131 -1.05 -2.56 13.89
N HIS A 132 -1.96 -1.99 13.08
CA HIS A 132 -1.83 -0.63 12.55
C HIS A 132 -2.52 0.48 13.38
N ALA A 133 -2.41 0.41 14.71
CA ALA A 133 -3.09 1.33 15.61
C ALA A 133 -2.68 2.81 15.44
N ARG A 134 -1.42 3.08 15.09
CA ARG A 134 -0.86 4.44 14.91
C ARG A 134 -1.12 5.00 13.51
N CYS A 135 -1.70 4.21 12.60
CA CYS A 135 -2.10 4.65 11.26
C CYS A 135 -3.48 5.33 11.19
N GLY A 136 -4.11 5.62 12.33
CA GLY A 136 -5.31 6.46 12.40
C GLY A 136 -6.53 5.89 11.66
N GLY A 137 -6.67 4.56 11.61
CA GLY A 137 -7.78 3.90 10.91
C GLY A 137 -7.72 3.93 9.38
N PHE A 138 -6.61 4.40 8.79
CA PHE A 138 -6.46 4.52 7.34
C PHE A 138 -6.72 3.21 6.60
N HIS A 139 -6.16 2.09 7.06
CA HIS A 139 -6.33 0.79 6.40
C HIS A 139 -7.80 0.34 6.39
N ALA A 140 -8.51 0.51 7.52
CA ALA A 140 -9.94 0.22 7.61
C ALA A 140 -10.77 1.14 6.69
N GLU A 141 -10.38 2.41 6.56
CA GLU A 141 -11.01 3.31 5.58
C GLU A 141 -10.76 2.83 4.13
N MET A 142 -9.54 2.39 3.82
CA MET A 142 -9.17 1.93 2.47
C MET A 142 -9.92 0.67 2.04
N ARG A 143 -10.39 -0.17 2.98
CA ARG A 143 -11.26 -1.32 2.65
C ARG A 143 -12.56 -0.90 1.97
N ARG A 144 -13.05 0.33 2.22
CA ARG A 144 -14.25 0.88 1.53
C ARG A 144 -14.02 1.18 0.05
N TYR A 145 -12.76 1.21 -0.39
CA TYR A 145 -12.35 1.42 -1.77
C TYR A 145 -11.96 0.11 -2.47
N MET A 146 -12.03 -1.04 -1.77
CA MET A 146 -11.80 -2.36 -2.34
C MET A 146 -13.11 -2.95 -2.89
N PRO A 147 -13.04 -3.92 -3.81
CA PRO A 147 -14.21 -4.72 -4.17
C PRO A 147 -14.87 -5.34 -2.93
N GLY A 148 -16.20 -5.27 -2.86
CA GLY A 148 -16.96 -5.72 -1.69
C GLY A 148 -16.62 -7.13 -1.19
N PRO A 149 -16.47 -8.15 -2.07
CA PRO A 149 -16.01 -9.48 -1.67
C PRO A 149 -14.61 -9.49 -1.03
N HIS A 150 -13.67 -8.67 -1.52
CA HIS A 150 -12.31 -8.62 -0.98
C HIS A 150 -12.28 -7.99 0.41
N ALA A 151 -13.07 -6.92 0.62
CA ALA A 151 -13.17 -6.30 1.93
C ALA A 151 -13.73 -7.27 3.00
N ARG A 152 -14.80 -7.99 2.67
CA ARG A 152 -15.37 -9.03 3.57
C ARG A 152 -14.38 -10.16 3.84
N PHE A 153 -13.69 -10.63 2.80
CA PHE A 153 -12.64 -11.63 2.96
C PHE A 153 -11.56 -11.19 3.95
N LEU A 154 -11.13 -9.92 3.91
CA LEU A 154 -10.16 -9.40 4.89
C LEU A 154 -10.72 -9.37 6.31
N ASP A 155 -12.01 -9.07 6.49
CA ASP A 155 -12.65 -9.11 7.81
C ASP A 155 -12.70 -10.57 8.34
N ASP A 156 -13.01 -11.54 7.48
CA ASP A 156 -13.01 -12.96 7.82
C ASP A 156 -11.59 -13.44 8.21
N VAL A 157 -10.56 -13.07 7.43
CA VAL A 157 -9.16 -13.43 7.71
C VAL A 157 -8.70 -12.86 9.05
N VAL A 158 -9.01 -11.59 9.36
CA VAL A 158 -8.69 -10.98 10.66
C VAL A 158 -9.34 -11.76 11.81
N ALA A 159 -10.56 -12.27 11.63
CA ALA A 159 -11.28 -13.01 12.67
C ALA A 159 -10.66 -14.38 12.97
N ILE A 160 -10.00 -15.01 12.00
CA ILE A 160 -9.42 -16.36 12.14
C ILE A 160 -7.90 -16.38 12.28
N ALA A 161 -7.22 -15.24 12.10
CA ALA A 161 -5.77 -15.14 12.18
C ALA A 161 -5.26 -15.58 13.56
N ASN A 162 -4.40 -16.60 13.57
CA ASN A 162 -3.94 -17.27 14.78
C ASN A 162 -2.42 -17.55 14.79
N ILE A 163 -1.72 -17.34 13.68
CA ILE A 163 -0.30 -17.71 13.50
C ILE A 163 0.59 -17.01 14.53
N ARG A 164 0.50 -15.68 14.68
CA ARG A 164 1.34 -14.93 15.63
C ARG A 164 1.17 -15.44 17.06
N ALA A 165 -0.08 -15.61 17.51
CA ALA A 165 -0.37 -16.09 18.87
C ALA A 165 0.13 -17.53 19.09
N TYR A 166 0.05 -18.37 18.06
CA TYR A 166 0.59 -19.72 18.09
C TYR A 166 2.12 -19.73 18.21
N VAL A 167 2.83 -18.92 17.41
CA VAL A 167 4.30 -18.78 17.49
C VAL A 167 4.71 -18.28 18.88
N ASP A 168 3.99 -17.29 19.43
CA ASP A 168 4.25 -16.73 20.76
C ASP A 168 4.04 -17.76 21.89
N SER A 169 3.15 -18.73 21.70
CA SER A 169 2.91 -19.81 22.66
C SER A 169 3.91 -20.98 22.51
N ASN A 170 4.69 -21.02 21.44
CA ASN A 170 5.62 -22.11 21.10
C ASN A 170 7.05 -21.59 20.87
N GLN A 171 7.54 -20.68 21.72
CA GLN A 171 8.87 -20.05 21.55
C GLN A 171 10.06 -21.02 21.69
N ASP A 172 9.81 -22.23 22.20
CA ASP A 172 10.78 -23.32 22.27
C ASP A 172 11.09 -23.88 20.86
N GLU A 173 10.14 -23.77 19.93
CA GLU A 173 10.29 -24.16 18.52
C GLU A 173 11.08 -23.09 17.75
N VAL A 174 12.41 -23.16 17.86
CA VAL A 174 13.35 -22.15 17.30
C VAL A 174 13.10 -21.90 15.81
N ASP A 175 12.90 -22.95 15.03
CA ASP A 175 12.71 -22.85 13.58
C ASP A 175 11.39 -22.15 13.23
N LEU A 176 10.34 -22.37 14.03
CA LEU A 176 9.05 -21.71 13.88
C LEU A 176 9.16 -20.20 14.17
N VAL A 177 9.78 -19.84 15.29
CA VAL A 177 10.02 -18.41 15.65
C VAL A 177 10.87 -17.73 14.60
N THR A 178 11.91 -18.40 14.11
CA THR A 178 12.81 -17.87 13.08
C THR A 178 12.05 -17.65 11.77
N ALA A 179 11.29 -18.63 11.29
CA ALA A 179 10.51 -18.50 10.06
C ALA A 179 9.47 -17.37 10.15
N PHE A 180 8.82 -17.20 11.30
CA PHE A 180 7.87 -16.12 11.52
C PHE A 180 8.54 -14.74 11.51
N ASN A 181 9.64 -14.59 12.24
CA ASN A 181 10.39 -13.33 12.30
C ASN A 181 11.02 -12.97 10.95
N ASP A 182 11.46 -13.96 10.18
CA ASP A 182 11.93 -13.78 8.80
C ASP A 182 10.79 -13.30 7.87
N ALA A 183 9.58 -13.84 8.01
CA ALA A 183 8.42 -13.37 7.27
C ALA A 183 8.08 -11.91 7.60
N ILE A 184 8.06 -11.54 8.88
CA ILE A 184 7.89 -10.15 9.34
C ILE A 184 9.01 -9.23 8.80
N GLY A 185 10.25 -9.70 8.84
CA GLY A 185 11.41 -8.99 8.30
C GLY A 185 11.29 -8.75 6.80
N SER A 186 10.84 -9.74 6.03
CA SER A 186 10.63 -9.62 4.58
C SER A 186 9.52 -8.62 4.23
N LEU A 187 8.42 -8.59 4.98
CA LEU A 187 7.35 -7.60 4.80
C LEU A 187 7.82 -6.18 5.17
N SER A 188 8.59 -6.05 6.25
CA SER A 188 9.22 -4.78 6.63
C SER A 188 10.19 -4.29 5.55
N GLY A 189 11.02 -5.19 5.01
CA GLY A 189 11.95 -4.88 3.92
C GLY A 189 11.25 -4.46 2.62
N PHE A 190 10.13 -5.08 2.28
CA PHE A 190 9.29 -4.62 1.16
C PHE A 190 8.76 -3.20 1.39
N ARG A 191 8.33 -2.87 2.63
CA ARG A 191 7.87 -1.52 2.99
C ARG A 191 9.01 -0.50 2.92
N ASP A 192 10.24 -0.87 3.27
CA ASP A 192 11.43 -0.04 3.04
C ASP A 192 11.67 0.24 1.55
N LYS A 193 11.59 -0.79 0.69
CA LYS A 193 11.68 -0.61 -0.77
C LYS A 193 10.60 0.36 -1.27
N HIS A 194 9.37 0.26 -0.76
CA HIS A 194 8.29 1.18 -1.10
C HIS A 194 8.56 2.62 -0.61
N ILE A 195 9.10 2.81 0.58
CA ILE A 195 9.52 4.14 1.08
C ILE A 195 10.61 4.74 0.17
N ALA A 196 11.59 3.94 -0.24
CA ALA A 196 12.65 4.37 -1.16
C ALA A 196 12.06 4.77 -2.53
N LEU A 197 11.12 3.98 -3.06
CA LEU A 197 10.41 4.30 -4.29
C LEU A 197 9.63 5.61 -4.17
N VAL A 198 8.83 5.78 -3.11
CA VAL A 198 8.08 7.00 -2.83
C VAL A 198 8.99 8.23 -2.72
N THR A 199 10.16 8.06 -2.12
CA THR A 199 11.16 9.14 -2.04
C THR A 199 11.61 9.56 -3.44
N ARG A 200 11.91 8.61 -4.33
CA ARG A 200 12.38 8.87 -5.70
C ARG A 200 11.29 9.38 -6.64
N TYR A 201 10.06 8.92 -6.49
CA TYR A 201 8.94 9.23 -7.40
C TYR A 201 8.04 10.37 -6.93
N ILE A 202 8.12 10.77 -5.66
CA ILE A 202 7.26 11.82 -5.11
C ILE A 202 8.10 12.92 -4.45
N ILE A 203 8.94 12.57 -3.47
CA ILE A 203 9.65 13.59 -2.67
C ILE A 203 10.67 14.35 -3.52
N ILE A 204 11.54 13.63 -4.24
CA ILE A 204 12.56 14.27 -5.08
C ILE A 204 11.91 15.10 -6.21
N PRO A 205 10.95 14.57 -7.00
CA PRO A 205 10.30 15.34 -8.06
C PRO A 205 9.52 16.56 -7.55
N SER A 206 8.90 16.49 -6.37
CA SER A 206 8.17 17.64 -5.80
C SER A 206 9.03 18.87 -5.54
N ARG A 207 10.36 18.70 -5.43
CA ARG A 207 11.34 19.76 -5.18
C ARG A 207 12.06 20.21 -6.46
N MET A 208 11.77 19.57 -7.58
CA MET A 208 12.36 19.88 -8.88
C MET A 208 11.38 20.71 -9.72
N PRO A 209 11.87 21.60 -10.59
CA PRO A 209 11.01 22.34 -11.49
C PRO A 209 10.34 21.40 -12.51
N LYS A 210 9.07 21.69 -12.83
CA LYS A 210 8.33 20.94 -13.85
C LYS A 210 9.07 21.01 -15.19
N PRO A 211 9.32 19.88 -15.88
CA PRO A 211 9.92 19.88 -17.21
C PRO A 211 9.12 20.77 -18.18
N THR A 212 9.81 21.61 -18.95
CA THR A 212 9.22 22.59 -19.89
C THR A 212 8.60 21.96 -21.15
N SER A 213 8.76 20.65 -21.35
CA SER A 213 8.21 19.88 -22.45
C SER A 213 6.85 19.27 -22.09
N GLY A 214 5.79 20.08 -22.08
CA GLY A 214 4.42 19.60 -21.89
C GLY A 214 3.35 20.59 -22.32
N VAL A 215 2.28 20.09 -22.95
CA VAL A 215 1.10 20.87 -23.33
C VAL A 215 0.52 21.57 -22.10
N VAL A 216 0.37 22.90 -22.15
CA VAL A 216 -0.33 23.68 -21.11
C VAL A 216 -1.82 23.34 -21.18
N ARG A 217 -2.27 22.32 -20.44
CA ARG A 217 -3.69 22.09 -20.19
C ARG A 217 -4.06 22.72 -18.84
N GLN A 218 -5.10 23.54 -18.82
CA GLN A 218 -5.74 23.97 -17.56
C GLN A 218 -6.72 22.86 -17.14
N ASP A 219 -6.21 21.85 -16.45
CA ASP A 219 -7.00 20.78 -15.84
C ASP A 219 -6.77 20.77 -14.31
N ILE A 220 -7.62 20.04 -13.58
CA ILE A 220 -7.50 19.82 -12.12
C ILE A 220 -6.08 19.30 -11.78
N ALA A 221 -5.52 18.49 -12.67
CA ALA A 221 -4.16 17.99 -12.60
C ALA A 221 -3.10 19.10 -12.58
N SER A 222 -3.28 20.14 -13.38
CA SER A 222 -2.38 21.30 -13.45
C SER A 222 -2.56 22.27 -12.28
N ALA A 223 -3.76 22.38 -11.70
CA ALA A 223 -3.97 23.09 -10.44
C ALA A 223 -3.23 22.40 -9.27
N SER A 224 -3.28 21.06 -9.21
CA SER A 224 -2.51 20.28 -8.22
C SER A 224 -0.99 20.42 -8.40
N THR A 225 -0.52 20.67 -9.63
CA THR A 225 0.90 20.89 -9.93
C THR A 225 1.37 22.31 -9.56
N LYS A 226 0.53 23.34 -9.76
CA LYS A 226 0.81 24.70 -9.25
C LYS A 226 0.91 24.71 -7.72
N MET A 227 0.06 23.93 -7.04
CA MET A 227 0.14 23.73 -5.60
C MET A 227 1.44 23.04 -5.15
N ALA A 228 1.97 22.07 -5.91
CA ALA A 228 3.28 21.48 -5.59
C ALA A 228 4.42 22.51 -5.64
N LEU A 229 4.31 23.53 -6.51
CA LEU A 229 5.27 24.63 -6.60
C LEU A 229 5.08 25.67 -5.48
N GLU A 230 3.84 25.96 -5.07
CA GLU A 230 3.52 26.95 -4.03
C GLU A 230 3.67 26.40 -2.60
N ALA A 231 3.60 25.07 -2.42
CA ALA A 231 3.72 24.38 -1.14
C ALA A 231 5.16 24.10 -0.69
N GLN A 232 6.12 25.00 -0.97
CA GLN A 232 7.51 24.86 -0.49
C GLN A 232 7.64 24.82 1.05
N THR A 233 6.54 25.04 1.79
CA THR A 233 6.47 25.00 3.26
C THR A 233 5.41 24.04 3.83
N GLN A 234 4.67 23.27 3.00
CA GLN A 234 3.63 22.35 3.49
C GLN A 234 4.03 20.87 3.35
N GLU A 235 3.68 20.06 4.35
CA GLU A 235 3.98 18.63 4.39
C GLU A 235 3.40 17.87 3.19
N LEU A 236 4.26 17.13 2.46
CA LEU A 236 3.88 16.34 1.29
C LEU A 236 2.88 15.23 1.65
N ARG A 237 1.77 15.18 0.92
CA ARG A 237 0.73 14.15 1.07
C ARG A 237 0.72 13.15 -0.07
N GLY A 238 0.38 11.90 0.23
CA GLY A 238 0.07 10.89 -0.78
C GLY A 238 -1.24 11.19 -1.51
N THR A 239 -1.50 10.52 -2.63
CA THR A 239 -2.78 10.56 -3.35
C THR A 239 -3.95 10.04 -2.49
N GLY A 240 -3.65 9.12 -1.56
CA GLY A 240 -4.56 8.68 -0.50
C GLY A 240 -4.75 9.71 0.61
N GLY A 241 -4.06 10.86 0.60
CA GLY A 241 -4.27 11.98 1.52
C GLY A 241 -3.52 11.92 2.87
N THR A 242 -2.71 10.89 3.12
CA THR A 242 -1.89 10.77 4.34
C THR A 242 -0.61 11.61 4.26
N LYS A 243 -0.04 11.99 5.42
CA LYS A 243 1.33 12.54 5.48
C LYS A 243 2.30 11.45 5.04
N LEU A 244 2.91 11.62 3.88
CA LEU A 244 3.42 10.49 3.10
C LEU A 244 4.49 9.68 3.86
N ILE A 245 5.58 10.34 4.23
CA ILE A 245 6.73 9.67 4.83
C ILE A 245 6.50 9.25 6.30
N PRO A 246 5.91 10.08 7.18
CA PRO A 246 5.55 9.64 8.53
C PRO A 246 4.63 8.41 8.53
N PHE A 247 3.58 8.41 7.70
CA PHE A 247 2.65 7.30 7.62
C PHE A 247 3.33 5.99 7.20
N LEU A 248 4.14 6.02 6.13
CA LEU A 248 4.82 4.82 5.63
C LEU A 248 5.83 4.27 6.64
N ARG A 249 6.58 5.14 7.32
CA ARG A 249 7.50 4.72 8.40
C ARG A 249 6.76 4.10 9.56
N THR A 250 5.70 4.74 10.05
CA THR A 250 4.88 4.19 11.13
C THR A 250 4.34 2.81 10.76
N SER A 251 3.79 2.65 9.56
CA SER A 251 3.27 1.36 9.10
C SER A 251 4.38 0.31 9.09
N ARG A 252 5.58 0.61 8.54
CA ARG A 252 6.73 -0.30 8.59
C ARG A 252 7.16 -0.65 10.01
N ASP A 253 7.25 0.34 10.90
CA ASP A 253 7.70 0.13 12.27
C ASP A 253 6.71 -0.78 13.03
N GLU A 254 5.39 -0.61 12.81
CA GLU A 254 4.35 -1.51 13.35
C GLU A 254 4.47 -2.94 12.82
N THR A 255 4.92 -3.13 11.58
CA THR A 255 5.24 -4.47 11.06
C THR A 255 6.39 -5.08 11.84
N GLY A 256 7.50 -4.34 12.01
CA GLY A 256 8.67 -4.83 12.75
C GLY A 256 8.36 -5.16 14.22
N GLU A 257 7.51 -4.36 14.87
CA GLU A 257 7.04 -4.58 16.25
C GLU A 257 6.19 -5.86 16.42
N THR A 258 5.77 -6.50 15.32
CA THR A 258 5.00 -7.75 15.35
C THR A 258 5.87 -8.98 15.61
N ALA A 259 7.20 -8.86 15.40
CA ALA A 259 8.15 -9.96 15.63
C ALA A 259 8.08 -10.49 17.06
N VAL A 260 8.27 -11.80 17.21
CA VAL A 260 8.28 -12.48 18.51
C VAL A 260 9.71 -12.45 19.06
N THR A 261 9.92 -11.73 20.15
CA THR A 261 11.18 -11.75 20.91
C THR A 261 11.12 -12.85 21.95
N ARG A 262 12.17 -13.68 22.04
CA ARG A 262 12.29 -14.64 23.13
C ARG A 262 12.22 -13.93 24.48
N ALA A 263 11.39 -14.43 25.38
CA ALA A 263 11.46 -14.03 26.77
C ALA A 263 12.88 -14.32 27.32
N PRO A 264 13.44 -13.42 28.16
CA PRO A 264 14.75 -13.60 28.76
C PRO A 264 14.83 -14.83 29.67
#